data_AF-A0A542S3K7-F1
#
_entry.id   AF-A0A542S3K7-F1
#
_cell.length_a   1.000
_cell.length_b   1.000
_cell.length_c   1.000
_cell.angle_alpha   90.00
_cell.angle_beta   90.00
_cell.angle_gamma   90.00
#
_symmetry.space_group_name_H-M   'P 1'
#
loop_
_entity.id
_entity.type
_entity.pdbx_description
1 polymer ?
#
loop_
_entity_poly.entity_id
_entity_poly.type
_entity_poly.pdbx_seq_one_letter_code
_entity_poly.pdbx_strand_id
1 'polypeptide(L)'
;MTYTVDPAALRRAARRLEDDAGELCARRTAVVAPDAGALTTSVRLALTACTDSTSEVEAAFTANADGLRYVARTAGDTDTLVGEHLLELGWPLWSS
;
A
#
# COMPACT_ATOMS: atom_id res chain seq x y z
N MET A 1 16.06 -17.69 -11.70
CA MET A 1 15.30 -17.44 -10.45
C MET A 1 13.84 -17.59 -10.78
N THR A 2 13.10 -18.42 -10.05
CA THR A 2 11.64 -18.51 -10.15
C THR A 2 11.07 -17.67 -9.03
N TYR A 3 10.37 -16.58 -9.34
CA TYR A 3 9.73 -15.74 -8.33
C TYR A 3 8.36 -16.33 -8.02
N THR A 4 8.22 -16.97 -6.86
CA THR A 4 6.90 -17.35 -6.33
C THR A 4 6.25 -16.11 -5.73
N VAL A 5 5.15 -15.66 -6.34
CA VAL A 5 4.34 -14.57 -5.83
C VAL A 5 3.23 -15.17 -4.97
N ASP A 6 3.11 -14.76 -3.70
CA ASP A 6 1.95 -15.08 -2.85
C ASP A 6 0.97 -13.89 -2.87
N PRO A 7 -0.17 -13.99 -3.59
CA PRO A 7 -1.16 -12.92 -3.65
C PRO A 7 -1.73 -12.53 -2.28
N ALA A 8 -1.82 -13.47 -1.34
CA ALA A 8 -2.32 -13.20 0.00
C ALA A 8 -1.30 -12.39 0.81
N ALA A 9 -0.01 -12.68 0.69
CA ALA A 9 1.05 -11.87 1.29
C ALA A 9 1.05 -10.44 0.75
N LEU A 10 0.90 -10.27 -0.57
CA LEU A 10 0.82 -8.95 -1.19
C LEU A 10 -0.39 -8.14 -0.69
N ARG A 11 -1.57 -8.76 -0.58
CA ARG A 11 -2.77 -8.09 -0.03
C ARG A 11 -2.59 -7.70 1.44
N ARG A 12 -1.93 -8.54 2.26
CA ARG A 12 -1.59 -8.20 3.65
C ARG A 12 -0.62 -7.03 3.73
N ALA A 13 0.39 -7.00 2.87
CA ALA A 13 1.34 -5.89 2.79
C ALA A 13 0.66 -4.59 2.34
N ALA A 14 -0.22 -4.65 1.34
CA ALA A 14 -1.02 -3.51 0.89
C ALA A 14 -1.89 -2.96 2.03
N ARG A 15 -2.48 -3.83 2.86
CA ARG A 15 -3.30 -3.39 3.98
C ARG A 15 -2.48 -2.66 5.05
N ARG A 16 -1.29 -3.18 5.38
CA ARG A 16 -0.39 -2.52 6.35
C ARG A 16 -0.01 -1.11 5.89
N LEU A 17 0.30 -0.92 4.61
CA LEU A 17 0.62 0.39 4.06
C LEU A 17 -0.56 1.38 4.17
N GLU A 18 -1.79 0.92 3.99
CA GLU A 18 -2.98 1.76 4.21
C GLU A 18 -3.17 2.14 5.67
N ASP A 19 -2.97 1.18 6.59
CA ASP A 19 -3.09 1.43 8.01
C ASP A 19 -2.02 2.46 8.45
N ASP A 20 -0.78 2.33 7.97
CA ASP A 20 0.32 3.27 8.21
C ASP A 20 0.02 4.66 7.60
N ALA A 21 -0.52 4.73 6.38
CA ALA A 21 -0.94 5.98 5.74
C ALA A 21 -2.06 6.68 6.54
N GLY A 22 -3.02 5.91 7.05
CA GLY A 22 -4.10 6.40 7.91
C GLY A 22 -3.56 6.97 9.23
N GLU A 23 -2.59 6.30 9.87
CA GLU A 23 -1.95 6.81 11.08
C GLU A 23 -1.22 8.13 10.82
N LEU A 24 -0.44 8.21 9.73
CA LEU A 24 0.25 9.43 9.33
C LEU A 24 -0.72 10.59 9.08
N CYS A 25 -1.83 10.32 8.40
CA CYS A 25 -2.89 11.29 8.16
C CYS A 25 -3.51 11.82 9.46
N ALA A 26 -3.80 10.92 10.42
CA ALA A 26 -4.33 11.29 11.73
C ALA A 26 -3.34 12.17 12.51
N ARG A 27 -2.05 11.81 12.52
CA ARG A 27 -0.99 12.57 13.19
C ARG A 27 -0.80 13.95 12.55
N ARG A 28 -0.77 14.04 11.22
CA ARG A 28 -0.71 15.32 10.50
C ARG A 28 -1.87 16.22 10.89
N THR A 29 -3.09 15.68 10.88
CA THR A 29 -4.31 16.44 11.23
C THR A 29 -4.27 16.98 12.67
N ALA A 30 -3.79 16.17 13.62
CA ALA A 30 -3.63 16.59 15.01
C ALA A 30 -2.60 17.73 15.18
N VAL A 31 -1.55 17.73 14.35
CA VAL A 31 -0.46 18.71 14.38
C VAL A 31 -0.81 20.02 13.66
N VAL A 32 -1.77 20.01 12.73
CA VAL A 32 -2.32 21.22 12.07
C VAL A 32 -3.32 21.97 12.95
N ALA A 33 -3.78 21.36 14.05
CA ALA A 33 -4.77 21.92 14.97
C ALA A 33 -4.32 22.98 16.01
N PRO A 34 -3.03 23.37 16.21
CA PRO A 34 -2.71 24.41 17.19
C PRO A 34 -3.08 25.79 16.65
N ASP A 35 -3.50 26.68 17.55
CA ASP A 35 -3.75 28.10 17.25
C ASP A 35 -2.49 28.73 16.63
N ALA A 36 -2.48 28.84 15.29
CA ALA A 36 -1.36 29.34 14.51
C ALA A 36 -0.94 30.78 14.89
N GLY A 37 -1.79 31.50 15.62
CA GLY A 37 -1.51 32.83 16.16
C GLY A 37 -0.49 32.85 17.31
N ALA A 38 -0.27 31.73 18.01
CA ALA A 38 0.66 31.64 19.14
C ALA A 38 2.07 31.14 18.75
N LEU A 39 2.26 30.67 17.51
CA LEU A 39 3.51 30.09 17.04
C LEU A 39 4.43 31.14 16.43
N THR A 40 5.72 31.05 16.76
CA THR A 40 6.74 31.86 16.05
C THR A 40 6.78 31.47 14.57
N THR A 41 7.22 32.40 13.71
CA THR A 41 7.32 32.15 12.26
C THR A 41 8.16 30.91 11.93
N SER A 42 9.26 30.68 12.65
CA SER A 42 10.11 29.50 12.47
C SER A 42 9.38 28.20 12.80
N VAL A 43 8.55 28.20 13.85
CA VAL A 43 7.75 27.02 14.21
C VAL A 43 6.66 26.76 13.18
N ARG A 44 6.00 27.80 12.66
CA ARG A 44 5.01 27.67 11.58
C ARG A 44 5.63 27.07 10.31
N LEU A 45 6.80 27.57 9.88
CA LEU A 45 7.51 27.05 8.71
C LEU A 45 7.92 25.59 8.89
N ALA A 46 8.45 25.23 10.06
CA ALA A 46 8.82 23.85 10.38
C ALA A 46 7.58 22.92 10.38
N LEU A 47 6.46 23.40 10.90
CA LEU A 47 5.18 22.70 10.92
C LEU A 47 4.71 22.39 9.49
N THR A 48 4.66 23.42 8.64
CA THR A 48 4.27 23.27 7.22
C THR A 48 5.16 22.29 6.48
N ALA A 49 6.48 22.41 6.61
CA ALA A 49 7.42 21.49 5.97
C ALA A 49 7.21 20.03 6.44
N CYS A 50 6.96 19.84 7.73
CA CYS A 50 6.69 18.52 8.29
C CYS A 50 5.36 17.94 7.78
N THR A 51 4.30 18.74 7.73
CA THR A 51 2.98 18.30 7.25
C THR A 51 2.99 17.98 5.77
N ASP A 52 3.71 18.77 4.96
CA ASP A 52 3.86 18.56 3.53
C ASP A 52 4.63 17.27 3.25
N SER A 53 5.78 17.08 3.90
CA SER A 53 6.55 15.83 3.78
C SER A 53 5.75 14.61 4.25
N THR A 54 4.97 14.73 5.31
CA THR A 54 4.09 13.64 5.77
C THR A 54 3.03 13.30 4.72
N SER A 55 2.50 14.30 4.01
CA SER A 55 1.52 14.09 2.94
C SER A 55 2.10 13.35 1.73
N GLU A 56 3.36 13.60 1.40
CA GLU A 56 4.07 12.89 0.33
C GLU A 56 4.28 11.42 0.68
N VAL A 57 4.64 11.13 1.94
CA VAL A 57 4.80 9.75 2.44
C VAL A 57 3.46 8.99 2.43
N GLU A 58 2.38 9.63 2.88
CA GLU A 58 1.02 9.07 2.82
C GLU A 58 0.61 8.70 1.39
N ALA A 59 0.88 9.59 0.43
CA ALA A 59 0.61 9.34 -0.99
C ALA A 59 1.45 8.17 -1.52
N ALA A 60 2.74 8.08 -1.15
CA ALA A 60 3.61 6.99 -1.54
C ALA A 60 3.15 5.64 -0.98
N PHE A 61 2.72 5.59 0.29
CA PHE A 61 2.17 4.37 0.89
C PHE A 61 0.89 3.91 0.21
N THR A 62 0.00 4.84 -0.11
CA THR A 62 -1.23 4.56 -0.85
C THR A 62 -0.94 4.00 -2.25
N ALA A 63 -0.05 4.67 -3.00
CA ALA A 63 0.35 4.21 -4.34
C ALA A 63 1.01 2.82 -4.31
N ASN A 64 1.85 2.55 -3.31
CA ASN A 64 2.48 1.25 -3.12
C ASN A 64 1.45 0.16 -2.77
N ALA A 65 0.46 0.47 -1.92
CA ALA A 65 -0.62 -0.45 -1.59
C ALA A 65 -1.42 -0.84 -2.84
N ASP A 66 -1.73 0.13 -3.70
CA ASP A 66 -2.42 -0.12 -4.97
C ASP A 66 -1.58 -0.93 -5.95
N GLY A 67 -0.28 -0.66 -6.03
CA GLY A 67 0.67 -1.47 -6.80
C GLY A 67 0.71 -2.93 -6.34
N LEU A 68 0.75 -3.17 -5.02
CA LEU A 68 0.72 -4.53 -4.46
C LEU A 68 -0.61 -5.24 -4.76
N ARG A 69 -1.74 -4.54 -4.71
CA ARG A 69 -3.05 -5.10 -5.09
C ARG A 69 -3.13 -5.46 -6.56
N TYR A 70 -2.58 -4.60 -7.42
CA TYR A 70 -2.50 -4.86 -8.85
C TYR A 70 -1.72 -6.15 -9.10
N VAL A 71 -0.50 -6.27 -8.55
CA VAL A 71 0.32 -7.48 -8.71
C VAL A 71 -0.38 -8.72 -8.15
N ALA A 72 -1.04 -8.63 -7.00
CA ALA A 72 -1.78 -9.75 -6.41
C ALA A 72 -2.95 -10.22 -7.28
N ARG A 73 -3.61 -9.29 -8.00
CA ARG A 73 -4.68 -9.61 -8.93
C ARG A 73 -4.14 -10.30 -10.17
N THR A 74 -3.12 -9.70 -10.80
CA THR A 74 -2.49 -10.25 -12.00
C THR A 74 -1.93 -11.66 -11.75
N ALA A 75 -1.34 -11.90 -10.57
CA ALA A 75 -0.88 -13.23 -10.18
C ALA A 75 -2.03 -14.23 -10.08
N GLY A 76 -3.15 -13.88 -9.43
CA GLY A 76 -4.34 -14.73 -9.34
C GLY A 76 -5.01 -15.01 -10.69
N ASP A 77 -5.05 -14.01 -11.58
CA ASP A 77 -5.56 -14.17 -12.95
C ASP A 77 -4.66 -15.14 -13.74
N THR A 78 -3.35 -15.06 -13.56
CA THR A 78 -2.37 -15.96 -14.18
C THR A 78 -2.53 -17.39 -13.67
N ASP A 79 -2.66 -17.58 -12.36
CA ASP A 79 -2.89 -18.90 -11.75
C ASP A 79 -4.19 -19.54 -12.26
N THR A 80 -5.23 -18.72 -12.48
CA THR A 80 -6.51 -19.17 -13.04
C THR A 80 -6.35 -19.64 -14.49
N LEU A 81 -5.71 -18.84 -15.35
CA LEU A 81 -5.45 -19.19 -16.75
C LEU A 81 -4.59 -20.45 -16.88
N VAL A 82 -3.56 -20.59 -16.03
CA VAL A 82 -2.73 -21.81 -15.99
C VAL A 82 -3.57 -23.01 -15.56
N GLY A 83 -4.42 -22.86 -14.54
CA GLY A 83 -5.33 -23.91 -14.09
C GLY A 83 -6.31 -24.37 -15.18
N GLU A 84 -6.93 -23.44 -15.89
CA GLU A 84 -7.81 -23.73 -17.04
C GLU A 84 -7.07 -24.47 -18.15
N HIS A 85 -5.88 -24.01 -18.53
CA HIS A 85 -5.07 -24.66 -19.55
C HIS A 85 -4.64 -26.08 -19.16
N LEU A 86 -4.28 -26.30 -17.90
CA LEU A 86 -3.95 -27.64 -17.39
C LEU A 86 -5.15 -28.59 -17.45
N LEU A 87 -6.36 -28.10 -17.16
CA LEU A 87 -7.59 -28.88 -17.30
C LEU A 87 -7.89 -29.23 -18.77
N GLU A 88 -7.69 -28.29 -19.70
CA GLU A 88 -7.83 -28.54 -21.15
C GLU A 88 -6.89 -29.63 -21.66
N LEU A 89 -5.66 -29.67 -21.13
CA LEU A 89 -4.67 -30.70 -21.44
C LEU A 89 -4.92 -32.04 -20.73
N GLY A 90 -5.98 -32.16 -19.92
CA GLY A 90 -6.31 -33.36 -19.16
C GLY A 90 -5.36 -33.62 -17.98
N TRP A 91 -4.60 -32.60 -17.56
CA TRP A 91 -3.71 -32.71 -16.40
C TRP A 91 -4.53 -32.60 -15.11
N PRO A 92 -4.43 -33.56 -14.18
CA PRO A 92 -5.13 -33.46 -12.91
C PRO A 92 -4.54 -32.31 -12.08
N LEU A 93 -5.36 -31.35 -11.64
CA LEU A 93 -4.96 -30.25 -10.74
C LEU A 93 -4.56 -30.71 -9.32
N TRP A 94 -4.45 -32.02 -9.10
CA TRP A 94 -4.16 -32.65 -7.82
C TRP A 94 -2.83 -33.39 -7.96
N SER A 95 -1.72 -32.69 -7.72
CA SER A 95 -0.46 -33.35 -7.44
C SER A 95 0.21 -32.70 -6.24
N SER A 96 -0.04 -33.31 -5.08
CA SER A 96 0.71 -33.29 -3.80
C SER A 96 1.03 -31.94 -3.16
#